data_AF-A0A7C1FZ74-F1
#
_entry.id   AF-A0A7C1FZ74-F1
#
_cell.length_a   1.000
_cell.length_b   1.000
_cell.length_c   1.000
_cell.angle_alpha   90.00
_cell.angle_beta   90.00
_cell.angle_gamma   90.00
#
_symmetry.space_group_name_H-M   'P 1'
#
loop_
_entity.id
_entity.type
_entity.pdbx_description
1 polymer ?
#
loop_
_entity_poly.entity_id
_entity_poly.type
_entity_poly.pdbx_seq_one_letter_code
_entity_poly.pdbx_strand_id
1 'polypeptide(L)'
;MKKALFIIFLILFFDQLLKIWVKMHMTLGEEIPMLGSWFYLYFTENYGMAFGMQIGGEWGKLMLSIFRILAVVAIGFYLFTIIRSKKSFGLVFCISLIFAGAMGNIIDSAFYGLIFTRSTYHTLAHVAGAGQGYAGFL
;
A
#
# COMPACT_ATOMS: atom_id res chain seq x y z
N MET A 1 1.72 -21.63 8.91
CA MET A 1 0.81 -20.63 9.52
C MET A 1 1.61 -19.58 10.30
N LYS A 2 2.10 -19.84 11.52
CA LYS A 2 2.79 -18.83 12.36
C LYS A 2 3.90 -18.05 11.65
N LYS A 3 4.80 -18.74 10.94
CA LYS A 3 5.89 -18.10 10.16
C LYS A 3 5.36 -17.13 9.09
N ALA A 4 4.37 -17.55 8.31
CA ALA A 4 3.77 -16.71 7.26
C ALA A 4 3.07 -15.47 7.85
N LEU A 5 2.30 -15.64 8.92
CA LEU A 5 1.66 -14.52 9.62
C LEU A 5 2.67 -13.52 10.17
N PHE A 6 3.78 -14.01 10.73
CA PHE A 6 4.86 -13.16 11.21
C PHE A 6 5.53 -12.36 10.08
N ILE A 7 5.82 -13.01 8.95
CA ILE A 7 6.36 -12.34 7.75
C ILE A 7 5.38 -11.27 7.25
N ILE A 8 4.10 -11.61 7.10
CA ILE A 8 3.06 -10.67 6.65
C ILE A 8 2.97 -9.47 7.58
N PHE A 9 2.93 -9.71 8.89
CA PHE A 9 2.87 -8.66 9.90
C PHE A 9 4.07 -7.72 9.81
N LEU A 10 5.30 -8.24 9.76
CA LEU A 10 6.50 -7.41 9.68
C LEU A 10 6.51 -6.55 8.42
N ILE A 11 6.21 -7.15 7.26
CA ILE A 11 6.19 -6.42 5.99
C ILE A 11 5.13 -5.33 5.99
N LEU A 12 3.90 -5.64 6.44
CA LEU A 12 2.84 -4.65 6.57
C LEU A 12 3.20 -3.54 7.57
N PHE A 13 3.81 -3.89 8.70
CA PHE A 13 4.21 -2.92 9.71
C PHE A 13 5.21 -1.92 9.14
N PHE A 14 6.29 -2.39 8.50
CA PHE A 14 7.29 -1.49 7.91
C PHE A 14 6.76 -0.72 6.69
N ASP A 15 5.92 -1.33 5.86
CA ASP A 15 5.24 -0.66 4.73
C ASP A 15 4.41 0.54 5.22
N GLN A 16 3.53 0.31 6.19
CA GLN A 16 2.66 1.36 6.72
C GLN A 16 3.43 2.41 7.52
N LEU A 17 4.43 2.00 8.32
CA LEU A 17 5.27 2.93 9.06
C LEU A 17 6.00 3.88 8.10
N LEU A 18 6.62 3.36 7.04
CA LEU A 18 7.34 4.17 6.07
C LEU A 18 6.39 5.10 5.31
N LYS A 19 5.24 4.62 4.84
CA LYS A 19 4.25 5.41 4.12
C LYS A 19 3.68 6.56 4.96
N ILE A 20 3.34 6.28 6.21
CA ILE A 20 2.85 7.28 7.16
C ILE A 20 3.95 8.31 7.44
N TRP A 21 5.19 7.86 7.65
CA TRP A 21 6.32 8.75 7.86
C TRP A 21 6.52 9.69 6.67
N VAL A 22 6.61 9.14 5.45
CA VAL A 22 6.74 9.92 4.20
C VAL A 22 5.61 10.94 4.08
N LYS A 23 4.35 10.51 4.27
CA LYS A 23 3.19 11.39 4.10
C LYS A 23 3.16 12.56 5.08
N MET A 24 3.69 12.39 6.31
CA MET A 24 3.69 13.44 7.33
C MET A 24 4.98 14.27 7.38
N HIS A 25 6.06 13.84 6.73
CA HIS A 25 7.37 14.49 6.80
C HIS A 25 7.91 14.99 5.46
N MET A 26 7.28 14.59 4.34
CA MET A 26 7.65 15.04 3.01
C MET A 26 6.47 15.75 2.33
N THR A 27 6.79 16.79 1.56
CA THR A 27 5.87 17.42 0.61
C THR A 27 5.84 16.64 -0.70
N LEU A 28 4.75 16.74 -1.46
CA LEU A 28 4.62 16.01 -2.71
C LEU A 28 5.77 16.41 -3.67
N GLY A 29 6.43 15.42 -4.26
CA GLY A 29 7.57 15.64 -5.15
C GLY A 29 8.90 15.96 -4.45
N GLU A 30 8.93 15.98 -3.12
CA GLU A 30 10.18 16.12 -2.36
C GLU A 30 11.08 14.90 -2.53
N GLU A 31 12.39 15.17 -2.59
CA GLU A 31 13.43 14.16 -2.68
C GLU A 31 14.43 14.27 -1.52
N ILE A 32 14.71 13.14 -0.88
CA ILE A 32 15.74 13.03 0.15
C ILE A 32 16.84 12.12 -0.40
N PRO A 33 18.07 12.62 -0.61
CA PRO A 33 19.21 11.78 -1.01
C PRO A 33 19.59 10.86 0.16
N MET A 34 19.44 9.56 -0.04
CA MET A 34 19.70 8.55 0.98
C MET A 34 21.13 7.99 0.86
N LEU A 35 21.64 7.85 -0.37
CA LEU A 35 23.02 7.40 -0.64
C LEU A 35 23.63 8.22 -1.79
N GLY A 36 24.16 9.40 -1.45
CA GLY A 36 24.74 10.32 -2.41
C GLY A 36 23.75 10.65 -3.53
N SER A 37 24.19 10.52 -4.79
CA SER A 37 23.37 10.75 -5.98
C SER A 37 22.80 9.48 -6.62
N TRP A 38 22.85 8.32 -5.95
CA TRP A 38 22.42 7.04 -6.51
C TRP A 38 21.05 6.59 -6.01
N PHE A 39 20.73 6.84 -4.74
CA PHE A 39 19.46 6.43 -4.13
C PHE A 39 18.77 7.62 -3.47
N TYR A 40 17.53 7.87 -3.90
CA TYR A 40 16.68 8.94 -3.41
C TYR A 40 15.38 8.34 -2.89
N LEU A 41 14.92 8.87 -1.77
CA LEU A 41 13.54 8.71 -1.34
C LEU A 41 12.73 9.87 -1.94
N TYR A 42 11.86 9.55 -2.89
CA TYR A 42 11.02 10.53 -3.59
C TYR A 42 9.55 10.33 -3.23
N PHE A 43 8.88 11.39 -2.79
CA PHE A 43 7.47 11.28 -2.42
C PHE A 43 6.55 11.49 -3.63
N THR A 44 5.81 10.44 -3.98
CA THR A 44 4.70 10.50 -4.94
C THR A 44 3.48 9.76 -4.41
N GLU A 45 2.30 10.18 -4.85
CA GLU A 45 1.03 9.52 -4.52
C GLU A 45 0.43 8.89 -5.77
N ASN A 46 -0.07 7.67 -5.62
CA ASN A 46 -0.72 6.94 -6.69
C ASN A 46 -2.25 6.94 -6.46
N TYR A 47 -3.01 7.50 -7.39
CA TYR A 47 -4.47 7.51 -7.37
C TYR A 47 -5.12 6.17 -7.75
N GLY A 48 -4.35 5.08 -7.74
CA GLY A 48 -4.81 3.73 -8.07
C GLY A 48 -4.60 3.37 -9.55
N MET A 49 -3.44 3.68 -10.12
CA MET A 49 -3.11 3.42 -11.52
C MET A 49 -1.67 2.93 -11.66
N ALA A 50 -1.45 1.94 -12.51
CA ALA A 50 -0.10 1.54 -12.90
C ALA A 50 0.35 2.39 -14.10
N PHE A 51 1.63 2.80 -14.12
CA PHE A 51 2.24 3.55 -15.23
C PHE A 51 1.53 4.87 -15.60
N GLY A 52 0.79 5.47 -14.65
CA GLY A 52 0.03 6.71 -14.91
C GLY A 52 -1.18 6.55 -15.83
N MET A 53 -1.57 5.32 -16.20
CA MET A 53 -2.69 5.08 -17.11
C MET A 53 -4.02 5.08 -16.36
N GLN A 54 -4.87 6.07 -16.66
CA GLN A 54 -6.26 6.11 -16.20
C GLN A 54 -7.17 5.49 -17.24
N ILE A 55 -7.66 4.28 -16.97
CA ILE A 55 -8.69 3.66 -17.80
C ILE A 55 -10.04 4.02 -17.19
N GLY A 56 -10.95 4.62 -17.96
CA GLY A 56 -12.38 4.70 -17.60
C GLY A 56 -12.76 5.58 -16.39
N GLY A 57 -11.92 6.54 -15.96
CA GLY A 57 -12.27 7.50 -14.91
C GLY A 57 -12.62 6.85 -13.56
N GLU A 58 -13.70 7.30 -12.91
CA GLU A 58 -14.17 6.74 -11.63
C GLU A 58 -14.55 5.26 -11.73
N TRP A 59 -15.16 4.86 -12.85
CA TRP A 59 -15.53 3.47 -13.10
C TRP A 59 -14.32 2.53 -13.12
N GLY A 60 -13.24 2.94 -13.79
CA GLY A 60 -12.02 2.14 -13.80
C GLY A 60 -11.32 2.08 -12.44
N LYS A 61 -11.36 3.17 -11.66
CA LYS A 61 -10.86 3.17 -10.27
C LYS A 61 -11.62 2.16 -9.41
N LEU A 62 -12.96 2.13 -9.54
CA LEU A 62 -13.80 1.16 -8.84
C LEU A 62 -13.50 -0.28 -9.28
N MET A 63 -13.44 -0.53 -10.60
CA MET A 63 -13.10 -1.86 -11.15
C MET A 63 -11.74 -2.35 -10.64
N LEU A 64 -10.72 -1.49 -10.64
CA LEU A 64 -9.41 -1.85 -10.15
C LEU A 64 -9.40 -2.15 -8.65
N SER A 65 -10.17 -1.38 -7.87
CA SER A 65 -10.32 -1.61 -6.44
C SER A 65 -10.97 -2.96 -6.15
N ILE A 66 -12.04 -3.30 -6.87
CA ILE A 66 -12.71 -4.61 -6.78
C ILE A 66 -11.75 -5.73 -7.20
N PHE A 67 -11.08 -5.57 -8.34
CA PHE A 67 -10.10 -6.54 -8.83
C PHE A 67 -9.01 -6.80 -7.79
N ARG A 68 -8.46 -5.76 -7.17
CA ARG A 68 -7.43 -5.88 -6.14
C ARG A 68 -7.94 -6.65 -4.92
N ILE A 69 -9.16 -6.39 -4.46
CA ILE A 69 -9.78 -7.14 -3.34
C ILE A 69 -9.91 -8.61 -3.72
N LEU A 70 -10.44 -8.92 -4.91
CA LEU A 70 -10.57 -10.31 -5.39
C LEU A 70 -9.20 -11.01 -5.49
N ALA A 71 -8.19 -10.31 -6.02
CA ALA A 71 -6.83 -10.82 -6.11
C ALA A 71 -6.23 -11.13 -4.73
N VAL A 72 -6.40 -10.25 -3.75
CA VAL A 72 -5.93 -10.49 -2.37
C VAL A 72 -6.63 -11.69 -1.75
N VAL A 73 -7.96 -11.84 -1.92
CA VAL A 73 -8.69 -13.02 -1.44
C VAL A 73 -8.15 -14.30 -2.08
N ALA A 74 -7.95 -14.29 -3.41
CA ALA A 74 -7.39 -15.44 -4.14
C ALA A 74 -5.98 -15.81 -3.68
N ILE A 75 -5.10 -14.81 -3.48
CA ILE A 75 -3.73 -15.02 -2.97
C ILE A 75 -3.78 -15.55 -1.54
N GLY A 76 -4.67 -15.04 -0.69
CA GLY A 76 -4.84 -15.51 0.69
C GLY A 76 -5.30 -16.97 0.75
N PHE A 77 -6.27 -17.34 -0.09
CA PHE A 77 -6.71 -18.73 -0.24
C PHE A 77 -5.59 -19.64 -0.75
N TYR A 78 -4.85 -19.20 -1.76
CA TYR A 78 -3.70 -19.94 -2.28
C TYR A 78 -2.61 -20.12 -1.22
N LEU A 79 -2.29 -19.06 -0.47
CA LEU A 79 -1.33 -19.10 0.64
C LEU A 79 -1.76 -20.11 1.71
N PHE A 80 -3.03 -20.11 2.10
CA PHE A 80 -3.58 -21.11 3.02
C PHE A 80 -3.41 -22.54 2.49
N THR A 81 -3.70 -22.75 1.21
CA THR A 81 -3.59 -24.05 0.53
C THR A 81 -2.15 -24.55 0.53
N ILE A 82 -1.17 -23.74 0.11
CA ILE A 82 0.25 -24.17 0.05
C ILE A 82 0.85 -24.43 1.44
N ILE A 83 0.38 -23.72 2.47
CA ILE A 83 0.77 -23.94 3.86
C ILE A 83 0.22 -25.29 4.35
N ARG A 84 -1.05 -25.60 4.06
CA ARG A 84 -1.69 -26.87 4.43
C ARG A 84 -1.04 -28.06 3.72
N SER A 85 -0.69 -27.89 2.45
CA SER A 85 0.00 -28.89 1.63
C SER A 85 1.51 -29.00 1.92
N LYS A 86 2.02 -28.36 2.99
CA LYS A 86 3.42 -28.41 3.43
C LYS A 86 4.42 -28.14 2.31
N LYS A 87 4.11 -27.19 1.41
CA LYS A 87 5.02 -26.77 0.34
C LYS A 87 6.28 -26.12 0.93
N SER A 88 7.30 -25.94 0.09
CA SER A 88 8.60 -25.40 0.50
C SER A 88 8.47 -24.04 1.19
N PHE A 89 9.35 -23.78 2.15
CA PHE A 89 9.37 -22.51 2.87
C PHE A 89 9.57 -21.31 1.92
N GLY A 90 10.43 -21.46 0.91
CA GLY A 90 10.68 -20.40 -0.08
C GLY A 90 9.40 -19.98 -0.83
N LEU A 91 8.56 -20.94 -1.25
CA LEU A 91 7.29 -20.61 -1.89
C LEU A 91 6.35 -19.87 -0.94
N VAL A 92 6.21 -20.37 0.30
CA VAL A 92 5.37 -19.72 1.33
C VAL A 92 5.86 -18.30 1.63
N PHE A 93 7.19 -18.10 1.69
CA PHE A 93 7.81 -16.80 1.91
C PHE A 93 7.46 -15.83 0.78
N CYS A 94 7.71 -16.20 -0.49
CA CYS A 94 7.40 -15.34 -1.64
C CYS A 94 5.92 -14.97 -1.72
N ILE A 95 5.01 -15.93 -1.54
CA ILE A 95 3.57 -15.65 -1.58
C ILE A 95 3.15 -14.78 -0.38
N SER A 96 3.78 -14.93 0.79
CA SER A 96 3.53 -14.06 1.95
C SER A 96 3.93 -12.61 1.66
N LEU A 97 5.05 -12.37 0.97
CA LEU A 97 5.48 -11.03 0.56
C LEU A 97 4.48 -10.39 -0.41
N ILE A 98 4.05 -11.14 -1.44
CA ILE A 98 3.06 -10.67 -2.41
C ILE A 98 1.74 -10.33 -1.72
N PHE A 99 1.26 -11.21 -0.84
CA PHE A 99 0.03 -10.99 -0.08
C PHE A 99 0.12 -9.76 0.81
N ALA A 100 1.23 -9.59 1.54
CA ALA A 100 1.45 -8.43 2.40
C ALA A 100 1.47 -7.12 1.61
N GLY A 101 2.21 -7.04 0.49
CA GLY A 101 2.23 -5.84 -0.36
C GLY A 101 0.86 -5.50 -0.95
N ALA A 102 0.11 -6.51 -1.40
CA ALA A 102 -1.23 -6.31 -1.93
C ALA A 102 -2.23 -5.85 -0.85
N MET A 103 -2.13 -6.37 0.38
CA MET A 103 -2.90 -5.90 1.53
C MET A 103 -2.54 -4.46 1.92
N GLY A 104 -1.26 -4.11 1.97
CA GLY A 104 -0.81 -2.74 2.28
C GLY A 104 -1.43 -1.71 1.34
N ASN A 105 -1.40 -2.00 0.04
CA ASN A 105 -2.03 -1.11 -0.96
C ASN A 105 -3.56 -1.00 -0.80
N ILE A 106 -4.26 -2.05 -0.34
CA ILE A 106 -5.69 -1.96 -0.01
C ILE A 106 -5.88 -1.02 1.19
N ILE A 107 -5.07 -1.15 2.23
CA ILE A 107 -5.14 -0.29 3.42
C ILE A 107 -4.97 1.18 3.01
N ASP A 108 -3.98 1.48 2.17
CA ASP A 108 -3.71 2.85 1.74
C ASP A 108 -4.92 3.45 1.02
N SER A 109 -5.42 2.78 -0.02
CA SER A 109 -6.54 3.31 -0.79
C SER A 109 -7.83 3.38 0.01
N ALA A 110 -8.06 2.43 0.92
CA ALA A 110 -9.27 2.39 1.72
C ALA A 110 -9.31 3.47 2.80
N PHE A 111 -8.17 3.77 3.44
CA PHE A 111 -8.15 4.55 4.68
C PHE A 111 -7.38 5.86 4.61
N TYR A 112 -6.36 6.03 3.75
CA TYR A 112 -5.52 7.23 3.81
C TYR A 112 -6.30 8.49 3.45
N GLY A 113 -7.27 8.37 2.53
CA GLY A 113 -8.23 9.42 2.20
C GLY A 113 -9.02 9.93 3.40
N LEU A 114 -9.38 9.01 4.31
CA LEU A 114 -10.18 9.31 5.50
C LEU A 114 -9.34 9.89 6.65
N ILE A 115 -8.08 9.43 6.78
CA ILE A 115 -7.24 9.68 7.95
C ILE A 115 -6.42 10.96 7.79
N PHE A 116 -5.97 11.30 6.59
CA PHE A 116 -5.03 12.39 6.38
C PHE A 116 -5.65 13.56 5.66
N THR A 117 -5.01 14.71 5.74
CA THR A 117 -5.21 15.83 4.81
C THR A 117 -4.49 15.54 3.48
N ARG A 118 -4.83 16.32 2.44
CA ARG A 118 -4.24 16.18 1.11
C ARG A 118 -2.76 16.58 1.17
N SER A 119 -1.89 15.76 0.57
CA SER A 119 -0.48 16.12 0.36
C SER A 119 -0.39 17.20 -0.72
N THR A 120 0.42 18.24 -0.49
CA THR A 120 0.68 19.27 -1.50
C THR A 120 2.17 19.46 -1.71
N TYR A 121 2.56 20.18 -2.77
CA TYR A 121 3.95 20.53 -3.07
C TYR A 121 4.56 21.54 -2.08
N HIS A 122 3.76 22.13 -1.19
CA HIS A 122 4.20 23.23 -0.31
C HIS A 122 3.86 23.02 1.16
N THR A 123 2.97 22.07 1.48
CA THR A 123 2.50 21.82 2.84
C THR A 123 2.50 20.33 3.14
N LEU A 124 2.99 19.99 4.33
CA LEU A 124 2.93 18.63 4.86
C LEU A 124 1.48 18.19 5.10
N ALA A 125 1.21 16.91 4.90
CA ALA A 125 -0.05 16.34 5.33
C ALA A 125 -0.04 16.12 6.84
N HIS A 126 -1.21 16.22 7.46
CA HIS A 126 -1.42 15.95 8.87
C HIS A 126 -2.59 14.98 9.03
N VAL A 127 -2.72 14.39 10.22
CA VAL A 127 -3.92 13.61 10.56
C VAL A 127 -5.11 14.56 10.58
N ALA A 128 -6.12 14.25 9.76
CA ALA A 128 -7.33 15.03 9.65
C ALA A 128 -8.22 14.84 10.88
N GLY A 129 -9.00 15.88 11.22
CA GLY A 129 -10.10 15.73 12.16
C GLY A 129 -11.15 14.74 11.63
N ALA A 130 -12.00 14.21 12.52
CA ALA A 130 -13.05 13.27 12.13
C ALA A 130 -13.92 13.84 11.00
N GLY A 131 -14.00 13.11 9.87
CA GLY A 131 -14.77 13.51 8.69
C GLY A 131 -14.10 14.58 7.81
N GLN A 132 -12.88 15.02 8.13
CA GLN A 132 -12.13 16.05 7.38
C GLN A 132 -11.02 15.46 6.49
N GLY A 133 -11.02 14.14 6.30
CA GLY A 133 -10.11 13.48 5.36
C GLY A 133 -10.26 14.03 3.93
N TYR A 134 -9.19 13.98 3.14
CA TYR A 134 -9.21 14.51 1.77
C TYR A 134 -10.03 13.68 0.76
N ALA A 135 -10.43 12.45 1.11
CA ALA A 135 -11.25 11.59 0.28
C ALA A 135 -12.08 10.61 1.13
N GLY A 136 -13.08 9.98 0.51
CA GLY A 136 -13.89 8.92 1.12
C GLY A 136 -13.15 7.58 1.24
N PHE A 137 -13.88 6.57 1.70
CA PHE A 137 -13.41 5.18 1.71
C PHE A 137 -13.29 4.66 0.27
N LEU A 138 -12.10 4.15 -0.09
CA LEU A 138 -11.71 3.61 -1.41
C LEU A 138 -11.62 4.64 -2.56
#